data_AF-A0A6I2YSK2-F1
#
_entry.id   AF-A0A6I2YSK2-F1
#
_cell.length_a   1.000
_cell.length_b   1.000
_cell.length_c   1.000
_cell.angle_alpha   90.00
_cell.angle_beta   90.00
_cell.angle_gamma   90.00
#
_symmetry.space_group_name_H-M   'P 1'
#
loop_
_entity.id
_entity.type
_entity.pdbx_description
1 polymer ?
#
loop_
_entity_poly.entity_id
_entity_poly.type
_entity_poly.pdbx_seq_one_letter_code
_entity_poly.pdbx_strand_id
1 'polypeptide(L)' 'MGLPEGIIEGTPVDVPMAINLGPLPLQPGTRFTWRFLVDGQDLAGGSLSFSTRPAQVI' A
#
# COMPACT_ATOMS: atom_id res chain seq x y z
N MET A 1 19.63 10.21 3.12
CA MET A 1 20.48 9.02 3.34
C MET A 1 20.39 8.17 2.09
N GLY A 2 21.46 8.15 1.30
CA GLY A 2 21.51 7.58 -0.05
C GLY A 2 21.56 6.05 -0.04
N LEU A 3 21.19 5.44 -1.17
CA LEU A 3 21.36 4.01 -1.39
C LEU A 3 22.83 3.61 -1.18
N PRO A 4 23.12 2.44 -0.59
CA PRO A 4 24.48 1.90 -0.52
C PRO A 4 25.06 1.78 -1.93
N GLU A 5 26.26 2.31 -2.15
CA GLU A 5 27.00 2.12 -3.40
C GLU A 5 27.21 0.61 -3.64
N GLY A 6 26.77 0.11 -4.81
CA GLY A 6 27.02 -1.27 -5.23
C GLY A 6 25.80 -2.19 -5.37
N ILE A 7 24.57 -1.68 -5.21
CA ILE A 7 23.36 -2.48 -5.51
C ILE A 7 23.19 -2.60 -7.03
N ILE A 8 23.23 -3.83 -7.53
CA ILE A 8 22.97 -4.13 -8.95
C ILE A 8 21.48 -3.87 -9.22
N GLU A 9 21.20 -3.21 -10.34
CA GLU A 9 19.83 -3.00 -10.81
C GLU A 9 19.09 -4.35 -10.89
N GLY A 10 17.90 -4.42 -10.27
CA GLY A 10 17.13 -5.66 -10.17
C GLY A 10 17.39 -6.51 -8.92
N THR A 11 18.29 -6.10 -8.02
CA THR A 11 18.43 -6.76 -6.70
C THR A 11 17.10 -6.63 -5.94
N PRO A 12 16.48 -7.74 -5.47
CA PRO A 12 15.28 -7.68 -4.65
C PRO A 12 15.56 -6.90 -3.35
N VAL A 13 14.75 -5.89 -3.05
CA VAL A 13 14.86 -5.11 -1.82
C VAL A 13 13.55 -5.22 -1.06
N ASP A 14 13.62 -5.77 0.16
CA ASP A 14 12.51 -5.71 1.11
C ASP A 14 12.55 -4.36 1.83
N VAL A 15 11.72 -3.42 1.37
CA VAL A 15 11.57 -2.09 2.00
C VAL A 15 10.28 -2.06 2.82
N PRO A 16 10.35 -2.15 4.16
CA PRO A 16 9.16 -1.95 4.99
C PRO A 16 8.76 -0.47 4.94
N MET A 17 7.67 -0.17 4.21
CA MET A 17 7.14 1.17 4.09
C MET A 17 5.90 1.33 4.99
N ALA A 18 5.97 2.26 5.93
CA ALA A 18 4.82 2.71 6.70
C ALA A 18 4.26 3.99 6.06
N ILE A 19 3.03 3.93 5.57
CA ILE A 19 2.32 5.09 5.03
C ILE A 19 1.33 5.56 6.10
N ASN A 20 1.64 6.70 6.73
CA ASN A 20 0.69 7.35 7.64
C ASN A 20 -0.34 8.12 6.81
N LEU A 21 -1.57 7.65 6.85
CA LEU A 21 -2.70 8.34 6.22
C LEU A 21 -3.50 9.02 7.33
N GLY A 22 -3.88 10.27 7.11
CA GLY A 22 -4.91 10.91 7.92
C GLY A 22 -6.24 10.15 7.83
N PRO A 23 -7.27 10.56 8.57
CA PRO A 23 -8.57 9.90 8.54
C PRO A 23 -9.12 9.86 7.10
N LEU A 24 -9.08 8.68 6.49
CA LEU A 24 -9.66 8.46 5.18
C LEU A 24 -11.18 8.33 5.33
N PRO A 25 -11.97 8.99 4.47
CA PRO A 25 -13.43 8.90 4.51
C PRO A 25 -13.90 7.58 3.89
N LEU A 26 -13.54 6.46 4.52
CA LEU A 26 -13.92 5.13 4.04
C LEU A 26 -15.38 4.86 4.38
N GLN A 27 -16.18 4.59 3.35
CA GLN A 27 -17.58 4.22 3.53
C GLN A 27 -17.68 2.91 4.32
N PRO A 28 -18.58 2.81 5.32
CA PRO A 28 -18.81 1.57 6.05
C PRO A 28 -19.32 0.44 5.14
N GLY A 29 -19.03 -0.82 5.51
CA GLY A 29 -19.48 -2.01 4.78
C GLY A 29 -18.97 -2.12 3.33
N THR A 30 -17.90 -1.41 2.99
CA THR A 30 -17.40 -1.27 1.61
C THR A 30 -16.05 -1.97 1.47
N ARG A 31 -15.82 -2.61 0.31
CA ARG A 31 -14.54 -3.25 -0.01
C ARG A 31 -13.65 -2.28 -0.77
N PHE A 32 -12.38 -2.21 -0.35
CA PHE A 32 -11.35 -1.36 -0.93
C PHE A 32 -10.10 -2.19 -1.25
N THR A 33 -9.24 -1.64 -2.09
CA THR A 33 -7.96 -2.26 -2.45
C THR A 33 -6.85 -1.21 -2.38
N TRP A 34 -5.82 -1.50 -1.58
CA TRP A 34 -4.55 -0.81 -1.70
C TRP A 34 -3.88 -1.24 -3.00
N ARG A 35 -3.45 -0.27 -3.80
CA ARG A 35 -2.68 -0.50 -5.02
C ARG A 35 -1.38 0.27 -4.92
N PHE A 36 -0.27 -0.44 -5.03
CA PHE A 36 1.05 0.14 -5.10
C PHE A 36 1.56 0.08 -6.53
N LEU A 37 1.91 1.25 -7.06
CA LEU A 37 2.44 1.41 -8.40
C LEU A 37 3.87 1.96 -8.32
N VAL A 38 4.74 1.46 -9.19
CA VAL A 38 6.08 2.01 -9.43
C VAL A 38 6.09 2.52 -10.85
N ASP A 39 6.39 3.80 -11.03
CA ASP A 39 6.38 4.46 -12.35
C ASP A 39 5.03 4.30 -13.10
N GLY A 40 3.93 4.30 -12.35
CA GLY A 40 2.58 4.12 -12.89
C GLY A 40 2.24 2.69 -13.32
N GLN A 41 3.15 1.73 -13.13
CA GLN A 41 2.91 0.31 -13.38
C GLN A 41 2.55 -0.42 -12.08
N ASP A 42 1.56 -1.32 -12.15
CA ASP A 42 1.19 -2.14 -10.99
C ASP A 42 2.36 -3.05 -10.59
N LEU A 43 2.73 -3.02 -9.30
CA LEU A 43 3.75 -3.93 -8.77
C LEU A 43 3.13 -5.30 -8.49
N ALA A 44 3.78 -6.38 -8.92
CA ALA A 44 3.37 -7.74 -8.58
C ALA A 44 3.35 -7.94 -7.06
N GLY A 45 2.20 -8.38 -6.51
CA GLY A 45 2.01 -8.47 -5.06
C GLY A 45 1.73 -7.13 -4.36
N GLY A 46 1.77 -6.00 -5.07
CA GLY A 46 1.48 -4.66 -4.56
C GLY A 46 -0.01 -4.34 -4.38
N SER A 47 -0.87 -5.37 -4.32
CA SER A 47 -2.32 -5.20 -4.17
C SER A 47 -2.83 -5.91 -2.92
N LEU A 48 -3.50 -5.18 -2.03
CA LEU A 48 -4.07 -5.72 -0.80
C LEU A 48 -5.53 -5.27 -0.65
N SER A 49 -6.46 -6.22 -0.69
CA SER A 49 -7.88 -5.94 -0.50
C SER A 49 -8.28 -6.02 0.97
N PHE A 50 -9.15 -5.11 1.40
CA PHE A 50 -9.74 -5.09 2.74
C PHE A 50 -11.19 -4.63 2.68
N SER A 51 -11.94 -4.87 3.76
CA SER A 51 -13.32 -4.40 3.90
C SER A 51 -13.46 -3.57 5.16
N THR A 52 -14.23 -2.48 5.09
CA THR A 52 -14.61 -1.73 6.29
C THR A 52 -15.73 -2.46 7.03
N ARG A 53 -15.80 -2.22 8.34
CA ARG A 53 -16.92 -2.71 9.15
C ARG A 53 -18.21 -2.00 8.72
N PRO A 54 -19.39 -2.65 8.84
CA PRO A 54 -20.67 -1.98 8.67
C PRO A 54 -20.81 -0.79 9.62
N ALA A 55 -21.64 0.19 9.25
CA ALA A 55 -21.97 1.29 10.15
C ALA A 55 -22.68 0.71 11.37
N GLN A 56 -22.17 1.03 12.57
CA GLN A 56 -22.86 0.65 13.79
C GLN A 56 -24.04 1.60 13.98
N VAL A 57 -25.25 1.07 13.88
CA VAL A 57 -26.47 1.77 14.30
C VAL A 57 -26.61 1.49 15.80
N ILE A 58 -26.55 2.54 16.62
CA ILE A 58 -26.79 2.47 18.07
C ILE A 58 -28.30 2.58 18.30
#